data_AF-A0A1H9EDV3-F1
#
_entry.id   AF-A0A1H9EDV3-F1
#
_cell.length_a   1.000
_cell.length_b   1.000
_cell.length_c   1.000
_cell.angle_alpha   90.00
_cell.angle_beta   90.00
_cell.angle_gamma   90.00
#
_symmetry.space_group_name_H-M   'P 1'
#
loop_
_entity.id
_entity.type
_entity.pdbx_description
1 polymer ?
#
loop_
_entity_poly.entity_id
_entity_poly.type
_entity_poly.pdbx_seq_one_letter_code
_entity_poly.pdbx_strand_id
1 'polypeptide(L)'
;MSESDQEQSPEDVVREEISLFLRRNFPQIEMHGGDSSITDVDLDDRRVSINLTGACSGCGVSPMTTQAIQQRLPSEIDAIDHVTVSTGLDGLAEESSSGRDVPPDVPF
;
A
#
# COMPACT_ATOMS: atom_id res chain seq x y z
N MET A 1 6.71 32.58 -19.00
CA MET A 1 6.87 31.19 -18.53
C MET A 1 5.47 30.73 -18.20
N SER A 2 5.02 29.69 -18.90
CA SER A 2 3.62 29.29 -19.04
C SER A 2 2.90 29.14 -17.71
N GLU A 3 1.83 29.93 -17.55
CA GLU A 3 0.71 29.61 -16.66
C GLU A 3 0.18 28.24 -17.08
N SER A 4 0.57 27.20 -16.34
CA SER A 4 -0.01 25.87 -16.50
C SER A 4 -1.24 25.84 -15.62
N ASP A 5 -2.30 26.49 -16.10
CA ASP A 5 -3.68 26.20 -15.68
C ASP A 5 -3.99 24.81 -16.26
N GLN A 6 -3.48 23.77 -15.60
CA GLN A 6 -3.86 22.41 -15.91
C GLN A 6 -5.11 22.16 -15.08
N GLU A 7 -6.27 22.06 -15.72
CA GLU A 7 -7.44 21.43 -15.13
C GLU A 7 -6.99 20.11 -14.48
N GLN A 8 -6.76 20.14 -13.16
CA GLN A 8 -6.43 18.95 -12.42
C GLN A 8 -7.63 18.03 -12.55
N SER A 9 -7.45 16.93 -13.26
CA SER A 9 -8.46 15.89 -13.38
C SER A 9 -8.89 15.50 -11.95
N PRO A 10 -10.17 15.18 -11.70
CA PRO A 10 -10.62 14.84 -10.36
C PRO A 10 -9.83 13.67 -9.76
N GLU A 11 -9.33 12.77 -10.61
CA GLU A 11 -8.40 11.69 -10.25
C GLU A 11 -7.04 12.20 -9.75
N ASP A 12 -6.48 13.28 -10.32
CA ASP A 12 -5.20 13.85 -9.92
C ASP A 12 -5.31 14.51 -8.54
N VAL A 13 -6.44 15.16 -8.26
CA VAL A 13 -6.75 15.70 -6.93
C VAL A 13 -6.76 14.58 -5.89
N VAL A 14 -7.46 13.48 -6.19
CA VAL A 14 -7.52 12.32 -5.29
C VAL A 14 -6.14 11.66 -5.11
N ARG A 15 -5.33 11.54 -6.17
CA ARG A 15 -3.95 11.04 -6.06
C ARG A 15 -3.10 11.88 -5.11
N GLU A 16 -3.26 13.20 -5.17
CA GLU A 16 -2.54 14.14 -4.31
C GLU A 16 -3.00 14.01 -2.85
N GLU A 17 -4.32 13.93 -2.60
CA GLU A 17 -4.88 13.68 -1.28
C GLU A 17 -4.40 12.36 -0.66
N ILE A 18 -4.38 11.28 -1.45
CA ILE A 18 -3.87 9.97 -1.01
C ILE A 18 -2.38 10.07 -0.65
N SER A 19 -1.60 10.75 -1.48
CA SER A 19 -0.16 10.94 -1.24
C SER A 19 0.09 11.70 0.06
N LEU A 20 -0.68 12.76 0.31
CA LEU A 20 -0.63 13.52 1.56
C LEU A 20 -1.05 12.69 2.77
N PHE A 21 -2.13 11.91 2.63
CA PHE A 21 -2.62 11.00 3.68
C PHE A 21 -1.55 9.99 4.08
N LEU A 22 -0.90 9.34 3.11
CA LEU A 22 0.14 8.34 3.36
C LEU A 22 1.35 8.96 4.07
N ARG A 23 1.80 10.14 3.64
CA ARG A 23 2.89 10.86 4.31
C ARG A 23 2.55 11.28 5.72
N ARG A 24 1.29 11.68 5.96
CA ARG A 24 0.85 12.16 7.27
C ARG A 24 0.59 11.05 8.27
N ASN A 25 -0.03 9.95 7.84
CA ASN A 25 -0.48 8.86 8.71
C ASN A 25 0.51 7.69 8.75
N PHE A 26 1.29 7.50 7.69
CA PHE A 26 2.25 6.41 7.53
C PHE A 26 3.64 6.92 7.13
N PRO A 27 4.22 7.94 7.83
CA PRO A 27 5.56 8.44 7.52
C PRO A 27 6.64 7.36 7.62
N GLN A 28 6.35 6.27 8.34
CA GLN A 28 7.22 5.12 8.48
C GLN A 28 7.53 4.42 7.16
N ILE A 29 6.64 4.50 6.16
CA ILE A 29 6.87 3.91 4.83
C ILE A 29 8.11 4.56 4.19
N GLU A 30 8.11 5.89 4.05
CA GLU A 30 9.25 6.64 3.50
C GLU A 30 10.48 6.56 4.42
N MET A 31 10.30 6.62 5.74
CA MET A 31 11.41 6.54 6.70
C MET A 31 12.18 5.21 6.65
N HIS A 32 11.51 4.12 6.26
CA HIS A 32 12.12 2.79 6.14
C HIS A 32 12.66 2.52 4.72
N GLY A 33 12.69 3.55 3.85
CA GLY A 33 13.14 3.43 2.47
C GLY A 33 12.08 2.88 1.51
N GLY A 34 10.82 2.84 1.94
CA GLY A 34 9.68 2.49 1.10
C GLY A 34 9.18 3.66 0.25
N ASP A 35 8.53 3.34 -0.85
CA ASP A 35 7.85 4.28 -1.74
C ASP A 35 6.39 3.84 -1.92
N SER A 36 5.48 4.80 -2.07
CA SER A 36 4.08 4.55 -2.37
C SER A 36 3.70 5.23 -3.68
N SER A 37 3.25 4.45 -4.65
CA SER A 37 2.82 4.94 -5.96
C SER A 37 1.39 4.51 -6.22
N ILE A 38 0.52 5.45 -6.62
CA ILE A 38 -0.85 5.15 -7.04
C ILE A 38 -0.79 4.60 -8.46
N THR A 39 -1.27 3.37 -8.67
CA THR A 39 -1.23 2.71 -9.98
C THR A 39 -2.50 2.94 -10.77
N ASP A 40 -3.64 3.09 -10.10
CA ASP A 40 -4.95 3.22 -10.72
C ASP A 40 -5.92 3.95 -9.78
N VAL A 41 -6.78 4.81 -10.35
CA VAL A 41 -7.83 5.53 -9.62
C VAL A 41 -9.10 5.47 -10.45
N ASP A 42 -10.13 4.86 -9.89
CA ASP A 42 -11.45 4.76 -10.49
C ASP A 42 -12.46 5.51 -9.62
N LEU A 43 -12.96 6.63 -10.13
CA LEU A 43 -13.93 7.46 -9.41
C LEU A 43 -15.38 6.98 -9.62
N ASP A 44 -15.65 6.23 -10.68
CA ASP A 44 -16.97 5.66 -10.97
C ASP A 44 -17.28 4.53 -9.99
N ASP A 45 -16.34 3.60 -9.81
CA ASP A 45 -16.42 2.51 -8.83
C ASP A 45 -15.86 2.88 -7.44
N ARG A 46 -15.34 4.11 -7.28
CA ARG A 46 -14.74 4.64 -6.03
C ARG A 46 -13.62 3.75 -5.51
N ARG A 47 -12.77 3.25 -6.41
CA ARG A 47 -11.66 2.35 -6.08
C ARG A 47 -10.31 3.01 -6.34
N VAL A 48 -9.33 2.65 -5.51
CA VAL A 48 -7.94 3.02 -5.76
C VAL A 48 -7.01 1.84 -5.58
N SER A 49 -6.00 1.76 -6.45
CA SER A 49 -4.92 0.79 -6.36
C SER A 49 -3.61 1.51 -6.03
N ILE A 50 -2.97 1.08 -4.95
CA ILE A 50 -1.73 1.65 -4.45
C ILE A 50 -0.68 0.54 -4.44
N ASN A 51 0.46 0.80 -5.06
CA ASN A 51 1.62 -0.07 -5.01
C ASN A 51 2.62 0.46 -4.00
N LEU A 52 2.94 -0.34 -2.99
CA LEU A 52 3.98 -0.03 -2.02
C LEU A 52 5.26 -0.81 -2.38
N THR A 53 6.35 -0.07 -2.49
CA THR A 53 7.68 -0.57 -2.89
C THR A 53 8.70 -0.27 -1.79
N GLY A 54 9.86 -0.93 -1.78
CA GLY A 54 11.03 -0.50 -1.00
C GLY A 54 11.01 -0.68 0.53
N ALA A 55 9.91 -1.13 1.14
CA ALA A 55 9.79 -1.25 2.60
C ALA A 55 10.51 -2.47 3.20
N CYS A 56 11.84 -2.53 3.01
CA CYS A 56 12.78 -3.55 3.47
C CYS A 56 13.04 -4.69 2.48
N SER A 57 14.28 -4.71 2.03
CA SER A 57 15.05 -5.71 1.28
C SER A 57 14.84 -7.15 1.81
N GLY A 58 13.66 -7.73 1.58
CA GLY A 58 13.33 -9.11 1.95
C GLY A 58 12.28 -9.29 3.06
N CYS A 59 11.78 -8.22 3.67
CA CYS A 59 10.66 -8.27 4.63
C CYS A 59 9.63 -7.23 4.17
N GLY A 60 8.74 -7.59 3.25
CA GLY A 60 7.77 -6.65 2.67
C GLY A 60 7.00 -5.83 3.71
N VAL A 61 6.37 -4.73 3.26
CA VAL A 61 5.44 -3.94 4.08
C VAL A 61 4.55 -4.91 4.86
N SER A 62 4.47 -4.72 6.17
CA SER A 62 3.70 -5.64 7.01
C SER A 62 2.25 -5.69 6.54
N PRO A 63 1.61 -6.88 6.52
CA PRO A 63 0.20 -7.01 6.14
C PRO A 63 -0.71 -6.17 7.05
N MET A 64 -0.27 -5.86 8.28
CA MET A 64 -0.95 -4.92 9.17
C MET A 64 -0.97 -3.48 8.63
N THR A 65 0.11 -3.03 8.00
CA THR A 65 0.21 -1.69 7.43
C THR A 65 -0.68 -1.57 6.19
N THR A 66 -0.65 -2.56 5.29
CA THR A 66 -1.54 -2.57 4.12
C THR A 66 -3.01 -2.61 4.53
N GLN A 67 -3.37 -3.43 5.53
CA GLN A 67 -4.73 -3.45 6.08
C GLN A 67 -5.13 -2.10 6.71
N ALA A 68 -4.23 -1.48 7.48
CA ALA A 68 -4.51 -0.20 8.10
C ALA A 68 -4.76 0.91 7.06
N ILE A 69 -4.03 0.91 5.95
CA ILE A 69 -4.27 1.85 4.84
C ILE A 69 -5.65 1.58 4.24
N GLN A 70 -5.98 0.31 3.94
CA GLN A 70 -7.26 -0.05 3.33
C GLN A 70 -8.45 0.35 4.19
N GLN A 71 -8.34 0.30 5.51
CA GLN A 71 -9.41 0.68 6.43
C GLN A 71 -9.49 2.19 6.68
N ARG A 72 -8.34 2.87 6.77
CA ARG A 72 -8.30 4.30 7.14
C ARG A 72 -8.52 5.23 5.97
N LEU A 73 -8.09 4.86 4.77
CA LEU A 73 -8.15 5.73 3.61
C LEU A 73 -9.60 6.09 3.19
N PRO A 74 -10.58 5.16 3.16
CA PRO A 74 -11.99 5.49 2.95
C PRO A 74 -12.61 6.34 4.05
N SER A 75 -12.03 6.32 5.26
CA SER A 75 -12.50 7.14 6.38
C SER A 75 -11.98 8.58 6.32
N GLU A 76 -10.90 8.82 5.57
CA GLU A 76 -10.31 10.16 5.40
C GLU A 76 -10.76 10.81 4.10
N ILE A 77 -10.82 10.02 3.02
CA ILE A 77 -11.14 10.49 1.68
C ILE A 77 -12.48 9.87 1.30
N ASP A 78 -13.57 10.61 1.52
CA ASP A 78 -14.92 10.14 1.21
C ASP A 78 -15.03 9.68 -0.24
N ALA A 79 -14.29 10.26 -1.18
CA ALA A 79 -14.32 9.94 -2.61
C ALA A 79 -13.97 8.47 -2.94
N ILE A 80 -13.36 7.73 -2.03
CA ILE A 80 -12.91 6.35 -2.21
C ILE A 80 -13.59 5.44 -1.19
N ASP A 81 -14.15 4.31 -1.65
CA ASP A 81 -14.77 3.29 -0.80
C ASP A 81 -13.92 2.03 -0.70
N HIS A 82 -13.30 1.64 -1.83
CA HIS A 82 -12.46 0.45 -1.90
C HIS A 82 -11.00 0.79 -2.19
N VAL A 83 -10.10 0.18 -1.42
CA VAL A 83 -8.66 0.42 -1.52
C VAL A 83 -7.99 -0.92 -1.71
N THR A 84 -7.17 -1.03 -2.74
CA THR A 84 -6.32 -2.19 -2.97
C THR A 84 -4.89 -1.76 -2.76
N VAL A 85 -4.19 -2.40 -1.83
CA VAL A 85 -2.78 -2.12 -1.58
C VAL A 85 -1.99 -3.36 -1.94
N SER A 86 -1.15 -3.22 -2.97
CA SER A 86 -0.27 -4.29 -3.41
C SER A 86 1.14 -4.02 -2.93
N THR A 87 1.73 -5.02 -2.30
CA THR A 87 3.15 -5.07 -2.00
C THR A 87 3.73 -6.15 -2.89
N GLY A 88 4.99 -6.07 -3.32
CA GLY A 88 5.62 -7.13 -4.14
C GLY A 88 5.63 -8.53 -3.50
N LEU A 89 5.03 -8.70 -2.31
CA LEU A 89 4.85 -9.93 -1.53
C LEU A 89 3.38 -10.43 -1.47
N ASP A 90 2.40 -9.78 -2.09
CA ASP A 90 0.97 -10.21 -1.98
C ASP A 90 0.67 -11.56 -2.66
N GLY A 91 1.66 -12.19 -3.29
CA GLY A 91 1.56 -13.52 -3.91
C GLY A 91 2.00 -14.71 -3.05
N LEU A 92 2.37 -14.55 -1.78
CA LEU A 92 2.94 -15.67 -0.97
C LEU A 92 2.39 -15.81 0.46
N ALA A 93 1.35 -15.07 0.85
CA ALA A 93 0.79 -15.20 2.21
C ALA A 93 0.01 -16.52 2.44
N GLU A 94 -0.35 -17.25 1.38
CA GLU A 94 -1.18 -18.47 1.47
C GLU A 94 -0.42 -19.76 1.09
N GLU A 95 0.89 -19.87 1.35
CA GLU A 95 1.53 -21.20 1.40
C GLU A 95 2.76 -21.24 2.32
N SER A 96 2.53 -21.17 3.64
CA SER A 96 3.47 -21.74 4.62
C SER A 96 2.72 -22.34 5.81
N SER A 97 1.74 -23.16 5.47
CA SER A 97 1.38 -24.33 6.26
C SER A 97 2.17 -25.52 5.72
N SER A 98 3.50 -25.46 5.74
CA SER A 98 4.32 -26.64 5.43
C SER A 98 5.51 -26.70 6.37
N GLY A 99 5.53 -27.75 7.17
CA GLY A 99 6.75 -28.31 7.73
C GLY A 99 7.36 -27.56 8.91
N ARG A 100 6.90 -27.89 10.12
CA ARG A 100 7.82 -28.00 11.25
C ARG A 100 8.89 -29.04 10.88
N ASP A 101 9.97 -28.65 10.23
CA ASP A 101 11.13 -29.50 10.03
C ASP A 101 11.93 -29.52 11.35
N VAL A 102 11.42 -30.28 12.32
CA VAL A 102 12.21 -30.74 13.45
C VAL A 102 12.91 -32.00 12.96
N PRO A 103 14.24 -31.99 12.78
CA PRO A 103 14.95 -33.21 12.40
C PRO A 103 14.76 -34.26 13.50
N PRO A 104 14.31 -35.49 13.19
CA PRO A 104 14.11 -36.53 14.18
C PRO A 104 15.44 -37.22 14.53
N ASP A 105 16.47 -36.45 14.90
CA ASP A 105 17.74 -37.05 15.37
C ASP A 105 18.51 -36.12 16.32
N VAL A 106 18.07 -36.08 17.59
CA VAL A 106 18.92 -35.70 18.72
C VAL A 106 19.09 -36.93 19.61
N PRO A 107 20.24 -37.63 19.54
CA PRO A 107 20.52 -38.73 20.45
C PRO A 107 20.80 -38.16 21.86
N PHE A 108 20.17 -38.77 22.86
CA PHE A 108 20.42 -38.56 24.29
C PHE A 108 21.79 -39.07 24.73
#